data_AF-A0A8J6P345-F1
#
_entry.id   AF-A0A8J6P345-F1
#
_cell.length_a   1.000
_cell.length_b   1.000
_cell.length_c   1.000
_cell.angle_alpha   90.00
_cell.angle_beta   90.00
_cell.angle_gamma   90.00
#
_symmetry.space_group_name_H-M   'P 1'
#
loop_
_entity.id
_entity.type
_entity.pdbx_description
1 polymer ?
#
loop_
_entity_poly.entity_id
_entity_poly.type
_entity_poly.pdbx_seq_one_letter_code
_entity_poly.pdbx_strand_id
1 'polypeptide(L)'
;MAVYVIAAVFLLLSFPLLFGKGSWLIAGYNTASEKERRKYDEKKLCRTMGVFLLFVGGIILAIALADTLWFAVLSGAVICAAVIVLLIYANIGCKRK
;
A
#
# COMPACT_ATOMS: atom_id res chain seq x y z
N MET A 1 16.69 6.39 13.56
CA MET A 1 17.04 5.02 13.11
C MET A 1 15.80 4.18 12.79
N ALA A 2 14.84 4.02 13.71
CA ALA A 2 13.64 3.20 13.48
C ALA A 2 12.81 3.60 12.24
N VAL A 3 12.61 4.90 11.98
CA VAL A 3 11.83 5.39 10.83
C VAL A 3 12.42 4.95 9.48
N TYR A 4 13.76 4.94 9.36
CA TYR A 4 14.44 4.46 8.16
C TYR A 4 14.23 2.96 7.93
N VAL A 5 14.21 2.16 9.00
CA VAL A 5 13.92 0.72 8.91
C VAL A 5 12.48 0.51 8.44
N ILE A 6 11.52 1.27 8.97
CA ILE A 6 10.12 1.20 8.54
C ILE A 6 9.99 1.56 7.06
N ALA A 7 10.61 2.66 6.61
CA ALA A 7 10.62 3.04 5.21
C ALA A 7 11.21 1.93 4.32
N ALA A 8 12.36 1.37 4.72
CA ALA A 8 13.01 0.29 3.98
C ALA A 8 12.10 -0.95 3.87
N VAL A 9 11.43 -1.36 4.94
CA VAL A 9 10.48 -2.49 4.90
C VAL A 9 9.35 -2.22 3.90
N PHE A 10 8.75 -1.03 3.93
CA PHE A 10 7.65 -0.69 3.00
C PHE A 10 8.12 -0.71 1.54
N LEU A 11 9.29 -0.13 1.27
CA LEU A 11 9.89 -0.10 -0.06
C LEU A 11 10.23 -1.52 -0.55
N LEU A 12 10.84 -2.36 0.30
CA LEU A 12 11.19 -3.74 -0.04
C LEU A 12 9.96 -4.61 -0.31
N LEU A 13 8.90 -4.48 0.51
CA LEU A 13 7.65 -5.21 0.32
C LEU A 13 6.88 -4.73 -0.92
N SER A 14 7.01 -3.46 -1.30
CA SER A 14 6.38 -2.92 -2.51
C SER A 14 6.86 -3.64 -3.78
N PHE A 15 8.13 -4.04 -3.83
CA PHE A 15 8.75 -4.60 -5.03
C PHE A 15 8.05 -5.87 -5.55
N PRO A 16 7.89 -6.97 -4.79
CA PRO A 16 7.18 -8.15 -5.28
C PRO A 16 5.71 -7.87 -5.64
N LEU A 17 5.05 -6.96 -4.90
CA LEU A 17 3.68 -6.54 -5.15
C LEU A 17 3.51 -5.84 -6.50
N LEU A 18 4.46 -5.00 -6.91
CA LEU A 18 4.48 -4.35 -8.22
C LEU A 18 4.59 -5.35 -9.38
N PHE A 19 5.17 -6.53 -9.17
CA PHE A 19 5.18 -7.62 -10.16
C PHE A 19 3.90 -8.47 -10.14
N GLY A 20 2.91 -8.11 -9.33
CA GLY A 20 1.68 -8.87 -9.16
C GLY A 20 1.86 -10.14 -8.33
N LYS A 21 2.91 -10.21 -7.51
CA LYS A 21 3.19 -11.30 -6.55
C LYS A 21 2.94 -10.82 -5.13
N GLY A 22 2.95 -11.72 -4.14
CA GLY A 22 2.88 -11.31 -2.73
C GLY A 22 1.47 -10.99 -2.23
N SER A 23 0.42 -11.52 -2.87
CA SER A 23 -0.98 -11.40 -2.43
C SER A 23 -1.18 -11.83 -0.97
N TRP A 24 -0.35 -12.73 -0.46
CA TRP A 24 -0.31 -13.17 0.95
C TRP A 24 -0.06 -12.03 1.96
N LEU A 25 0.45 -10.87 1.51
CA LEU A 25 0.61 -9.66 2.33
C LEU A 25 -0.70 -8.83 2.46
N ILE A 26 -1.71 -9.11 1.63
CA ILE A 26 -2.96 -8.35 1.59
C ILE A 26 -3.97 -9.02 2.53
N ALA A 27 -3.93 -8.65 3.80
CA ALA A 27 -4.74 -9.28 4.86
C ALA A 27 -6.22 -9.42 4.48
N GLY A 28 -6.88 -8.35 4.03
CA GLY A 28 -8.30 -8.40 3.63
C GLY A 28 -8.60 -9.30 2.43
N TYR A 29 -7.61 -9.59 1.59
CA TYR A 29 -7.74 -10.56 0.51
C TYR A 29 -7.53 -11.99 1.00
N ASN A 30 -6.57 -12.25 1.89
CA ASN A 30 -6.28 -13.61 2.37
C ASN A 30 -7.24 -14.12 3.43
N THR A 31 -7.87 -13.23 4.20
CA THR A 31 -8.93 -13.59 5.15
C THR A 31 -10.30 -13.74 4.50
N ALA A 32 -10.45 -13.29 3.25
CA ALA A 32 -11.69 -13.45 2.50
C ALA A 32 -11.91 -14.92 2.09
N SER A 33 -13.18 -15.35 2.05
CA SER A 33 -13.54 -16.67 1.53
C SER A 33 -13.10 -16.84 0.08
N GLU A 34 -12.92 -18.07 -0.36
CA GLU A 34 -12.50 -18.35 -1.74
C GLU A 34 -13.47 -17.75 -2.78
N LYS A 35 -14.78 -17.77 -2.50
CA LYS A 35 -15.82 -17.15 -3.34
C LYS A 35 -15.62 -15.63 -3.47
N GLU A 36 -15.29 -14.95 -2.38
CA GLU A 36 -15.02 -13.50 -2.40
C GLU A 36 -13.69 -13.20 -3.12
N ARG A 37 -12.63 -13.97 -2.85
CA ARG A 37 -11.32 -13.79 -3.51
C ARG A 37 -11.41 -13.90 -5.02
N ARG A 38 -12.24 -14.82 -5.55
CA ARG A 38 -12.45 -15.01 -6.99
C ARG A 38 -13.06 -13.79 -7.69
N LYS A 39 -13.70 -12.88 -6.96
CA LYS A 39 -14.25 -11.62 -7.52
C LYS A 39 -13.17 -10.59 -7.87
N TYR A 40 -11.94 -10.77 -7.39
CA TYR A 40 -10.86 -9.81 -7.60
C TYR A 40 -9.80 -10.34 -8.57
N ASP A 41 -9.20 -9.44 -9.33
CA ASP A 41 -7.98 -9.67 -10.08
C ASP A 41 -6.79 -9.54 -9.12
N GLU A 42 -6.26 -10.69 -8.71
CA GLU A 42 -5.15 -10.78 -7.76
C GLU A 42 -3.91 -9.98 -8.22
N LYS A 43 -3.56 -10.03 -9.51
CA LYS A 43 -2.38 -9.32 -10.03
C LYS A 43 -2.60 -7.82 -9.97
N LYS A 44 -3.78 -7.34 -10.36
CA LYS A 44 -4.12 -5.92 -10.30
C LYS A 44 -4.20 -5.41 -8.87
N LEU A 45 -4.76 -6.21 -7.96
CA LEU A 45 -4.81 -5.91 -6.53
C LEU A 45 -3.42 -5.83 -5.91
N CYS A 46 -2.54 -6.78 -6.22
CA CYS A 46 -1.14 -6.76 -5.80
C CYS A 46 -0.41 -5.52 -6.31
N ARG A 47 -0.52 -5.21 -7.60
CA ARG A 47 0.11 -4.01 -8.19
C ARG A 47 -0.37 -2.72 -7.52
N THR A 48 -1.68 -2.62 -7.28
CA THR A 48 -2.28 -1.47 -6.59
C THR A 48 -1.72 -1.31 -5.18
N MET A 49 -1.67 -2.41 -4.40
CA MET A 49 -1.07 -2.39 -3.06
C MET A 49 0.43 -2.06 -3.10
N GLY A 50 1.15 -2.57 -4.09
CA GLY A 50 2.57 -2.27 -4.31
C GLY A 50 2.83 -0.79 -4.57
N VAL A 51 2.04 -0.16 -5.45
CA VAL A 51 2.14 1.30 -5.70
C VAL A 51 1.84 2.09 -4.43
N PHE A 52 0.80 1.69 -3.69
CA PHE A 52 0.47 2.34 -2.42
C PHE A 52 1.60 2.21 -1.38
N LEU A 53 2.16 1.02 -1.20
CA LEU A 53 3.29 0.80 -0.28
C LEU A 53 4.54 1.57 -0.70
N LEU A 54 4.83 1.65 -2.00
CA LEU A 54 5.94 2.45 -2.54
C LEU A 54 5.74 3.93 -2.21
N PHE A 55 4.53 4.45 -2.44
CA PHE A 55 4.17 5.84 -2.13
C PHE A 55 4.31 6.14 -0.62
N VAL A 56 3.74 5.31 0.24
CA VAL A 56 3.84 5.48 1.70
C VAL A 56 5.29 5.35 2.18
N GLY A 57 6.05 4.37 1.68
CA GLY A 57 7.46 4.20 2.00
C GLY A 57 8.31 5.42 1.62
N GLY A 58 8.04 6.01 0.45
CA GLY A 58 8.66 7.27 0.01
C GLY A 58 8.32 8.45 0.92
N ILE A 59 7.06 8.59 1.34
CA ILE A 59 6.66 9.63 2.30
C ILE A 59 7.36 9.45 3.64
N ILE A 60 7.40 8.22 4.19
CA ILE A 60 8.07 7.96 5.47
C ILE A 60 9.56 8.31 5.40
N LEU A 61 10.22 7.99 4.28
CA LEU A 61 11.60 8.40 4.04
C LEU A 61 11.74 9.94 3.99
N ALA A 62 10.84 10.62 3.28
CA ALA A 62 10.84 12.07 3.20
C ALA A 62 10.62 12.72 4.58
N ILE A 63 9.74 12.17 5.42
CA ILE A 63 9.55 12.63 6.81
C ILE A 63 10.86 12.49 7.59
N ALA A 64 11.54 11.34 7.47
CA ALA A 64 12.80 11.09 8.17
C ALA A 64 13.94 12.04 7.74
N LEU A 65 13.93 12.49 6.47
CA LEU A 65 14.91 13.42 5.92
C LEU A 65 14.59 14.87 6.25
N ALA A 66 13.31 15.25 6.24
CA ALA A 66 12.88 16.61 6.53
C ALA A 66 12.93 16.93 8.04
N ASP A 67 12.67 15.94 8.90
CA ASP A 67 12.74 16.03 10.36
C ASP A 67 11.97 17.23 10.97
N THR A 68 10.80 17.54 10.41
CA THR A 68 9.91 18.61 10.92
C THR A 68 8.52 18.09 11.24
N LEU A 69 7.95 18.60 12.34
CA LEU A 69 6.60 18.23 12.80
C LEU A 69 5.52 18.59 11.77
N TRP A 70 5.59 19.78 11.17
CA TRP A 70 4.61 20.22 10.18
C TRP A 70 4.57 19.31 8.96
N PHE A 71 5.73 18.89 8.46
CA PHE A 71 5.80 17.97 7.32
C PHE A 71 5.26 16.59 7.68
N ALA A 72 5.53 16.10 8.89
CA ALA A 72 4.97 14.84 9.39
C ALA A 72 3.43 14.90 9.50
N VAL A 73 2.86 15.99 10.03
CA VAL A 73 1.41 16.17 10.16
C VAL A 73 0.73 16.23 8.79
N LEU A 74 1.27 17.02 7.85
CA LEU A 74 0.77 17.10 6.49
C LEU A 74 0.82 15.74 5.79
N SER A 75 1.93 15.03 5.92
CA SER A 75 2.12 13.69 5.35
C SER A 75 1.10 12.68 5.91
N GLY A 76 0.76 12.77 7.21
CA GLY A 76 -0.29 11.96 7.81
C GLY A 76 -1.65 12.16 7.13
N ALA A 77 -2.04 13.41 6.88
CA ALA A 77 -3.28 13.72 6.16
C ALA A 77 -3.27 13.17 4.72
N VAL A 78 -2.15 13.27 4.02
CA VAL A 78 -1.97 12.72 2.67
C VAL A 78 -2.09 11.20 2.65
N ILE A 79 -1.47 10.51 3.62
CA ILE A 79 -1.59 9.05 3.75
C ILE A 79 -3.05 8.65 4.00
N CYS A 80 -3.76 9.33 4.89
CA CYS A 80 -5.18 9.06 5.14
C CYS A 80 -6.02 9.19 3.86
N ALA A 81 -5.82 10.26 3.07
CA ALA A 81 -6.49 10.42 1.78
C ALA A 81 -6.13 9.30 0.79
N ALA A 82 -4.84 8.92 0.71
CA ALA A 82 -4.38 7.85 -0.15
C ALA A 82 -4.99 6.48 0.23
N VAL A 83 -5.19 6.21 1.52
CA VAL A 83 -5.89 5.00 1.99
C VAL A 83 -7.33 4.98 1.47
N ILE A 84 -8.06 6.09 1.55
CA ILE A 84 -9.43 6.18 1.03
C ILE A 84 -9.47 5.89 -0.48
N VAL A 85 -8.57 6.52 -1.24
CA VAL A 85 -8.44 6.30 -2.70
C VAL A 85 -8.12 4.84 -3.00
N LEU A 86 -7.18 4.24 -2.26
CA LEU A 86 -6.83 2.82 -2.39
C LEU A 86 -8.04 1.93 -2.17
N LEU A 87 -8.81 2.13 -1.10
CA LEU A 87 -9.97 1.30 -0.77
C LEU A 87 -11.04 1.38 -1.85
N ILE A 88 -11.33 2.60 -2.33
CA ILE A 88 -12.28 2.83 -3.42
C ILE A 88 -11.79 2.10 -4.68
N TYR A 89 -10.55 2.35 -5.11
CA TYR A 89 -10.00 1.76 -6.32
C TYR A 89 -9.87 0.23 -6.24
N ALA A 90 -9.50 -0.32 -5.08
CA ALA A 90 -9.45 -1.76 -4.88
C ALA A 90 -10.85 -2.39 -5.04
N ASN A 91 -11.89 -1.77 -4.49
CA ASN A 91 -13.25 -2.31 -4.53
C ASN A 91 -13.95 -2.14 -5.90
N ILE A 92 -13.58 -1.14 -6.71
CA ILE A 92 -14.19 -0.92 -8.04
C ILE A 92 -13.28 -1.39 -9.18
N GLY A 93 -12.00 -1.05 -9.12
CA GLY A 93 -11.04 -1.20 -10.21
C GLY A 93 -10.33 -2.54 -10.21
N CYS A 94 -10.17 -3.19 -9.04
CA CYS A 94 -9.50 -4.49 -8.94
C CYS A 94 -10.48 -5.68 -9.00
N LYS A 95 -11.78 -5.46 -9.21
CA LYS A 95 -12.72 -6.55 -9.47
C LYS A 95 -12.46 -7.16 -10.85
N ARG A 96 -12.56 -8.49 -10.93
CA ARG A 96 -12.61 -9.21 -12.21
C ARG A 96 -13.91 -8.83 -12.93
N LYS A 97 -13.78 -8.57 -14.23
CA LYS A 97 -14.92 -8.41 -15.13
C LYS A 97 -15.53 -9.77 -15.43
#